data_AF-A0A240BYD3-F1
#
_entry.id   AF-A0A240BYD3-F1
#
_cell.length_a   1.000
_cell.length_b   1.000
_cell.length_c   1.000
_cell.angle_alpha   90.00
_cell.angle_beta   90.00
_cell.angle_gamma   90.00
#
_symmetry.space_group_name_H-M   'P 1'
#
loop_
_entity.id
_entity.type
_entity.pdbx_description
1 polymer ?
#
loop_
_entity_poly.entity_id
_entity_poly.type
_entity_poly.pdbx_seq_one_letter_code
_entity_poly.pdbx_strand_id
1 'polypeptide(L)'
;MKLKRNAGLALALTLVSVSGAACADMLADIHTRGELRCAVYSDVPPFSAPDPQTRQLVGMDVELCHALAKQMGVKAQLVPTSVEARIAVIATGRADVLIANLAYTKTRGRQIQFSDPYYVAKEMLLVKEANADKTLADFKGKRISATKGTTSEQSIVLKGGKPVTFQDAASAFLALEQNKAQGFVTNTMTGIKMIGQAKKDGINLAMIKEPMALEPIGVGMKQGEPQLLTSVNESLKAMDDDGTIDKIWNTWIGPNTEYKMAREERVQPLSSLTFEPLE
;
A
#
# COMPACT_ATOMS: atom_id res chain seq x y z
N MET A 1 -75.43 -34.96 -34.29
CA MET A 1 -74.14 -34.31 -34.56
C MET A 1 -73.73 -33.56 -33.29
N LYS A 2 -72.56 -33.89 -32.73
CA LYS A 2 -72.02 -33.37 -31.45
C LYS A 2 -71.63 -31.90 -31.60
N LEU A 3 -71.70 -31.09 -30.54
CA LEU A 3 -70.54 -30.36 -30.01
C LEU A 3 -70.81 -29.88 -28.58
N LYS A 4 -69.85 -30.17 -27.69
CA LYS A 4 -69.79 -29.86 -26.26
C LYS A 4 -68.66 -28.84 -26.04
N ARG A 5 -68.79 -28.01 -24.97
CA ARG A 5 -67.71 -27.48 -24.08
C ARG A 5 -66.71 -26.51 -24.75
N ASN A 6 -66.10 -25.51 -24.10
CA ASN A 6 -65.87 -25.21 -22.69
C ASN A 6 -65.51 -23.71 -22.58
N ALA A 7 -65.93 -23.04 -21.52
CA ALA A 7 -65.36 -21.76 -21.09
C ALA A 7 -63.92 -21.99 -20.58
N GLY A 8 -62.97 -21.19 -21.06
CA GLY A 8 -61.58 -21.17 -20.58
C GLY A 8 -61.24 -19.78 -20.08
N LEU A 9 -61.25 -19.59 -18.76
CA LEU A 9 -60.76 -18.40 -18.08
C LEU A 9 -59.24 -18.54 -17.95
N ALA A 10 -58.47 -17.78 -18.75
CA ALA A 10 -57.02 -17.78 -18.67
C ALA A 10 -56.56 -16.85 -17.54
N LEU A 11 -56.08 -17.43 -16.44
CA LEU A 11 -55.44 -16.71 -15.34
C LEU A 11 -53.98 -16.45 -15.71
N ALA A 12 -53.66 -15.22 -16.13
CA ALA A 12 -52.29 -14.81 -16.39
C ALA A 12 -51.57 -14.52 -15.06
N LEU A 13 -50.69 -15.44 -14.64
CA LEU A 13 -49.81 -15.26 -13.49
C LEU A 13 -48.60 -14.40 -13.91
N THR A 14 -48.64 -13.09 -13.64
CA THR A 14 -47.47 -12.22 -13.79
C THR A 14 -46.47 -12.53 -12.69
N LEU A 15 -45.40 -13.26 -13.01
CA LEU A 15 -44.21 -13.34 -12.15
C LEU A 15 -43.56 -11.96 -12.09
N VAL A 16 -43.73 -11.27 -10.97
CA VAL A 16 -42.90 -10.12 -10.61
C VAL A 16 -41.56 -10.69 -10.16
N SER A 17 -40.59 -10.73 -11.09
CA SER A 17 -39.20 -10.97 -10.75
C SER A 17 -38.67 -9.77 -9.97
N VAL A 18 -38.64 -9.90 -8.64
CA VAL A 18 -37.91 -8.97 -7.77
C VAL A 18 -36.43 -9.22 -8.04
N SER A 19 -35.88 -8.51 -9.03
CA SER A 19 -34.45 -8.39 -9.21
C SER A 19 -33.91 -7.53 -8.07
N GLY A 20 -33.70 -8.16 -6.91
CA GLY A 20 -32.87 -7.56 -5.88
C GLY A 20 -31.54 -7.23 -6.51
N ALA A 21 -31.12 -5.98 -6.44
CA ALA A 21 -29.75 -5.62 -6.78
C ALA A 21 -28.85 -6.46 -5.86
N ALA A 22 -28.23 -7.50 -6.43
CA ALA A 22 -27.18 -8.22 -5.73
C ALA A 22 -26.05 -7.22 -5.58
N CYS A 23 -25.97 -6.54 -4.43
CA CYS A 23 -24.70 -5.97 -3.99
C CYS A 23 -23.75 -7.15 -3.89
N ALA A 24 -22.87 -7.29 -4.88
CA ALA A 24 -21.75 -8.21 -4.77
C ALA A 24 -20.96 -7.78 -3.53
N ASP A 25 -20.94 -8.65 -2.54
CA ASP A 25 -20.27 -8.45 -1.28
C ASP A 25 -18.91 -9.13 -1.36
N MET A 26 -17.85 -8.33 -1.52
CA MET A 26 -16.50 -8.87 -1.70
C MET A 26 -16.09 -9.80 -0.55
N LEU A 27 -16.55 -9.53 0.68
CA LEU A 27 -16.23 -10.40 1.82
C LEU A 27 -16.87 -11.79 1.66
N ALA A 28 -18.12 -11.84 1.24
CA ALA A 28 -18.80 -13.11 0.94
C ALA A 28 -18.12 -13.87 -0.21
N ASP A 29 -17.65 -13.17 -1.25
CA ASP A 29 -16.91 -13.77 -2.37
C ASP A 29 -15.56 -14.36 -1.93
N ILE A 30 -14.84 -13.66 -1.04
CA ILE A 30 -13.59 -14.13 -0.43
C ILE A 30 -13.84 -15.43 0.34
N HIS A 31 -14.87 -15.47 1.21
CA HIS A 31 -15.19 -16.66 1.99
C HIS A 31 -15.67 -17.82 1.12
N THR A 32 -16.50 -17.55 0.11
CA THR A 32 -17.01 -18.57 -0.82
C THR A 32 -15.87 -19.24 -1.60
N ARG A 33 -14.87 -18.45 -2.02
CA ARG A 33 -13.68 -18.96 -2.70
C ARG A 33 -12.66 -19.58 -1.74
N GLY A 34 -12.68 -19.18 -0.46
CA GLY A 34 -11.71 -19.63 0.55
C GLY A 34 -10.33 -18.99 0.41
N GLU A 35 -10.21 -17.89 -0.34
CA GLU A 35 -8.92 -17.24 -0.63
C GLU A 35 -9.05 -15.70 -0.64
N LEU A 36 -8.14 -15.00 0.05
CA LEU A 36 -7.95 -13.55 -0.01
C LEU A 36 -6.89 -13.21 -1.06
N ARG A 37 -7.28 -12.54 -2.15
CA ARG A 37 -6.35 -12.06 -3.18
C ARG A 37 -5.75 -10.75 -2.73
N CYS A 38 -4.44 -10.75 -2.56
CA CYS A 38 -3.76 -9.72 -1.84
C CYS A 38 -2.62 -9.17 -2.69
N ALA A 39 -2.82 -7.96 -3.20
CA ALA A 39 -1.80 -7.27 -3.95
C ALA A 39 -0.70 -6.79 -3.01
N VAL A 40 0.53 -7.18 -3.33
CA VAL A 40 1.77 -6.76 -2.67
C VAL A 40 2.75 -6.28 -3.74
N TYR A 41 3.71 -5.44 -3.38
CA TYR A 41 4.74 -5.05 -4.35
C TYR A 41 5.56 -6.24 -4.83
N SER A 42 6.05 -6.17 -6.06
CA SER A 42 6.87 -7.26 -6.62
C SER A 42 8.32 -7.19 -6.18
N ASP A 43 8.83 -6.00 -5.83
CA ASP A 43 10.26 -5.72 -5.74
C ASP A 43 10.61 -4.50 -4.84
N VAL A 44 9.85 -4.29 -3.76
CA VAL A 44 10.07 -3.18 -2.81
C VAL A 44 10.39 -3.72 -1.40
N PRO A 45 11.64 -4.14 -1.14
CA PRO A 45 12.07 -4.54 0.19
C PRO A 45 12.16 -3.34 1.15
N PRO A 46 11.94 -3.54 2.47
CA PRO A 46 11.67 -4.82 3.16
C PRO A 46 10.21 -5.28 3.13
N PHE A 47 9.35 -4.61 2.34
CA PHE A 47 7.91 -4.87 2.36
C PHE A 47 7.51 -6.10 1.57
N SER A 48 7.97 -6.21 0.32
CA SER A 48 7.80 -7.40 -0.49
C SER A 48 8.83 -7.45 -1.60
N ALA A 49 9.57 -8.55 -1.68
CA ALA A 49 10.51 -8.83 -2.76
C ALA A 49 10.72 -10.35 -2.88
N PRO A 50 11.23 -10.86 -4.01
CA PRO A 50 11.53 -12.27 -4.16
C PRO A 50 12.71 -12.63 -3.25
N ASP A 51 12.55 -13.66 -2.44
CA ASP A 51 13.64 -14.27 -1.71
C ASP A 51 14.69 -14.81 -2.70
N PRO A 52 15.99 -14.50 -2.52
CA PRO A 52 17.01 -14.92 -3.47
C PRO A 52 17.15 -16.43 -3.66
N GLN A 53 16.80 -17.22 -2.63
CA GLN A 53 16.97 -18.68 -2.65
C GLN A 53 15.73 -19.40 -3.17
N THR A 54 14.56 -19.04 -2.64
CA THR A 54 13.29 -19.73 -2.92
C THR A 54 12.50 -19.10 -4.05
N ARG A 55 12.82 -17.85 -4.43
CA ARG A 55 12.09 -17.04 -5.42
C ARG A 55 10.65 -16.70 -5.03
N GLN A 56 10.21 -17.10 -3.84
CA GLN A 56 8.90 -16.72 -3.30
C GLN A 56 8.94 -15.27 -2.82
N LEU A 57 7.82 -14.56 -2.91
CA LEU A 57 7.73 -13.22 -2.32
C LEU A 57 7.77 -13.34 -0.80
N VAL A 58 8.60 -12.52 -0.18
CA VAL A 58 8.75 -12.40 1.26
C VAL A 58 8.81 -10.93 1.66
N GLY A 59 8.44 -10.61 2.89
CA GLY A 59 8.53 -9.26 3.43
C GLY A 59 7.41 -8.94 4.41
N MET A 60 7.47 -7.74 5.00
CA MET A 60 6.48 -7.27 5.98
C MET A 60 5.06 -7.31 5.43
N ASP A 61 4.83 -6.83 4.21
CA ASP A 61 3.49 -6.77 3.61
C ASP A 61 2.97 -8.16 3.24
N VAL A 62 3.88 -9.08 2.89
CA VAL A 62 3.55 -10.49 2.63
C VAL A 62 3.10 -11.18 3.92
N GLU A 63 3.83 -10.99 5.02
CA GLU A 63 3.45 -11.54 6.33
C GLU A 63 2.14 -10.94 6.84
N LEU A 64 1.94 -9.63 6.69
CA LEU A 64 0.69 -8.96 7.07
C LEU A 64 -0.49 -9.49 6.25
N CYS A 65 -0.27 -9.78 4.98
CA CYS A 65 -1.26 -10.40 4.11
C CYS A 65 -1.66 -11.80 4.57
N HIS A 66 -0.67 -12.65 4.89
CA HIS A 66 -0.92 -13.98 5.44
C HIS A 66 -1.66 -13.91 6.79
N ALA A 67 -1.27 -12.98 7.66
CA ALA A 67 -1.89 -12.79 8.96
C ALA A 67 -3.35 -12.30 8.82
N LEU A 68 -3.61 -11.35 7.92
CA LEU A 68 -4.96 -10.87 7.62
C LEU A 68 -5.86 -11.99 7.07
N ALA A 69 -5.38 -12.77 6.09
CA ALA A 69 -6.12 -13.89 5.55
C ALA A 69 -6.45 -14.94 6.63
N LYS A 70 -5.51 -15.18 7.55
CA LYS A 70 -5.70 -16.07 8.70
C LYS A 70 -6.78 -15.57 9.66
N GLN A 71 -6.82 -14.28 9.98
CA GLN A 71 -7.90 -13.68 10.79
C GLN A 71 -9.27 -13.87 10.12
N MET A 72 -9.31 -13.78 8.78
CA MET A 72 -10.50 -14.02 7.97
C MET A 72 -10.82 -15.51 7.75
N GLY A 73 -10.01 -16.45 8.28
CA GLY A 73 -10.25 -17.89 8.10
C GLY A 73 -10.10 -18.40 6.66
N VAL A 74 -9.35 -17.69 5.82
CA VAL A 74 -9.10 -18.04 4.41
C VAL A 74 -7.61 -18.13 4.10
N LYS A 75 -7.25 -18.65 2.92
CA LYS A 75 -5.85 -18.66 2.47
C LYS A 75 -5.48 -17.33 1.84
N ALA A 76 -4.22 -16.89 1.96
CA ALA A 76 -3.74 -15.77 1.17
C ALA A 76 -3.30 -16.22 -0.22
N GLN A 77 -3.69 -15.48 -1.25
CA GLN A 77 -3.16 -15.57 -2.61
C GLN A 77 -2.48 -14.24 -2.93
N LEU A 78 -1.15 -14.24 -3.04
CA LEU A 78 -0.40 -13.05 -3.38
C LEU A 78 -0.59 -12.68 -4.86
N VAL A 79 -0.79 -11.39 -5.13
CA VAL A 79 -0.89 -10.80 -6.46
C VAL A 79 0.27 -9.82 -6.63
N PRO A 80 1.42 -10.25 -7.18
CA PRO A 80 2.58 -9.37 -7.38
C PRO A 80 2.19 -8.18 -8.25
N THR A 81 2.41 -6.97 -7.75
CA THR A 81 1.97 -5.74 -8.40
C THR A 81 3.11 -4.72 -8.46
N SER A 82 3.19 -3.94 -9.53
CA SER A 82 4.15 -2.83 -9.62
C SER A 82 3.65 -1.61 -8.86
N VAL A 83 4.55 -0.68 -8.54
CA VAL A 83 4.14 0.63 -8.00
C VAL A 83 3.10 1.27 -8.92
N GLU A 84 3.38 1.41 -10.21
CA GLU A 84 2.46 2.02 -11.17
C GLU A 84 1.05 1.37 -11.21
N ALA A 85 0.96 0.03 -11.14
CA ALA A 85 -0.31 -0.68 -11.31
C ALA A 85 -1.17 -0.80 -10.04
N ARG A 86 -0.63 -0.46 -8.87
CA ARG A 86 -1.20 -0.79 -7.55
C ARG A 86 -2.63 -0.33 -7.33
N ILE A 87 -2.99 0.90 -7.71
CA ILE A 87 -4.36 1.38 -7.50
C ILE A 87 -5.33 0.70 -8.48
N ALA A 88 -4.89 0.51 -9.73
CA ALA A 88 -5.70 -0.11 -10.76
C ALA A 88 -6.00 -1.60 -10.46
N VAL A 89 -5.10 -2.34 -9.81
CA VAL A 89 -5.34 -3.76 -9.47
C VAL A 89 -6.54 -3.93 -8.54
N ILE A 90 -6.77 -2.96 -7.64
CA ILE A 90 -7.91 -2.91 -6.74
C ILE A 90 -9.15 -2.35 -7.42
N ALA A 91 -9.03 -1.22 -8.11
CA ALA A 91 -10.15 -0.59 -8.79
C ALA A 91 -10.80 -1.53 -9.83
N THR A 92 -10.01 -2.40 -10.46
CA THR A 92 -10.47 -3.40 -11.43
C THR A 92 -10.89 -4.74 -10.82
N GLY A 93 -10.76 -4.93 -9.50
CA GLY A 93 -11.12 -6.18 -8.81
C GLY A 93 -10.20 -7.38 -9.11
N ARG A 94 -8.97 -7.12 -9.58
CA ARG A 94 -7.96 -8.16 -9.81
C ARG A 94 -7.36 -8.68 -8.49
N ALA A 95 -7.32 -7.83 -7.47
CA ALA A 95 -7.07 -8.21 -6.09
C ALA A 95 -8.19 -7.66 -5.18
N ASP A 96 -8.37 -8.28 -4.02
CA ASP A 96 -9.38 -7.90 -3.03
C ASP A 96 -8.85 -6.78 -2.13
N VAL A 97 -7.60 -6.91 -1.69
CA VAL A 97 -6.88 -5.94 -0.85
C VAL A 97 -5.49 -5.62 -1.40
N LEU A 98 -4.98 -4.43 -1.08
CA LEU A 98 -3.64 -3.95 -1.41
C LEU A 98 -2.88 -3.63 -0.13
N ILE A 99 -1.84 -4.42 0.15
CA ILE A 99 -0.91 -4.25 1.27
C ILE A 99 0.46 -4.04 0.64
N ALA A 100 0.83 -2.78 0.45
CA ALA A 100 1.97 -2.41 -0.39
C ALA A 100 2.57 -1.08 0.08
N ASN A 101 2.97 -1.01 1.35
CA ASN A 101 3.37 0.23 2.05
C ASN A 101 2.53 1.44 1.57
N LEU A 102 1.21 1.27 1.58
CA LEU A 102 0.32 2.12 0.82
C LEU A 102 -0.08 3.35 1.62
N ALA A 103 0.61 4.46 1.37
CA ALA A 103 0.25 5.75 1.95
C ALA A 103 -1.16 6.19 1.51
N TYR A 104 -1.96 6.65 2.46
CA TYR A 104 -3.18 7.38 2.16
C TYR A 104 -2.85 8.72 1.50
N THR A 105 -3.60 9.06 0.44
CA THR A 105 -3.62 10.38 -0.22
C THR A 105 -5.07 10.68 -0.60
N LYS A 106 -5.41 11.94 -0.81
CA LYS A 106 -6.80 12.30 -1.17
C LYS A 106 -7.22 11.69 -2.51
N THR A 107 -6.32 11.63 -3.48
CA THR A 107 -6.52 11.10 -4.84
C THR A 107 -6.68 9.60 -4.83
N ARG A 108 -5.93 8.89 -3.98
CA ARG A 108 -6.14 7.45 -3.79
C ARG A 108 -7.47 7.20 -3.07
N GLY A 109 -7.79 7.98 -2.02
CA GLY A 109 -9.07 7.88 -1.30
C GLY A 109 -10.31 8.13 -2.17
N ARG A 110 -10.16 8.89 -3.26
CA ARG A 110 -11.20 9.06 -4.29
C ARG A 110 -11.37 7.86 -5.23
N GLN A 111 -10.36 6.99 -5.35
CA GLN A 111 -10.36 5.85 -6.29
C GLN A 111 -10.61 4.50 -5.59
N ILE A 112 -10.10 4.37 -4.37
CA ILE A 112 -10.19 3.18 -3.52
C ILE A 112 -10.48 3.64 -2.09
N GLN A 113 -11.01 2.74 -1.25
CA GLN A 113 -11.15 3.01 0.18
C GLN A 113 -9.95 2.44 0.95
N PHE A 114 -9.73 2.93 2.17
CA PHE A 114 -8.59 2.58 3.00
C PHE A 114 -9.07 2.07 4.35
N SER A 115 -8.35 1.10 4.90
CA SER A 115 -8.44 0.74 6.31
C SER A 115 -7.94 1.86 7.21
N ASP A 116 -8.12 1.66 8.51
CA ASP A 116 -7.35 2.37 9.52
C ASP A 116 -5.85 2.06 9.35
N PRO A 117 -4.97 3.07 9.49
CA PRO A 117 -3.54 2.89 9.31
C PRO A 117 -2.94 2.05 10.43
N TYR A 118 -1.97 1.20 10.07
CA TYR A 118 -1.25 0.33 11.00
C TYR A 118 0.14 0.85 11.41
N TYR A 119 0.62 1.90 10.73
CA TYR A 119 1.73 2.74 11.17
C TYR A 119 1.77 4.04 10.35
N VAL A 120 2.66 4.97 10.72
CA VAL A 120 2.92 6.19 9.95
C VAL A 120 4.34 6.15 9.40
N ALA A 121 4.47 6.12 8.07
CA ALA A 121 5.77 6.19 7.41
C ALA A 121 6.25 7.64 7.27
N LYS A 122 7.56 7.79 7.04
CA LYS A 122 8.20 9.06 6.71
C LYS A 122 8.79 8.95 5.32
N GLU A 123 8.44 9.89 4.44
CA GLU A 123 9.18 10.11 3.20
C GLU A 123 10.40 10.96 3.50
N MET A 124 11.57 10.51 3.07
CA MET A 124 12.85 11.11 3.40
C MET A 124 13.58 11.53 2.13
N LEU A 125 14.27 12.66 2.19
CA LEU A 125 15.15 13.12 1.12
C LEU A 125 16.58 12.61 1.38
N LEU A 126 17.03 11.70 0.52
CA LEU A 126 18.39 11.20 0.46
C LEU A 126 19.24 12.14 -0.38
N VAL A 127 20.46 12.41 0.10
CA VAL A 127 21.42 13.34 -0.49
C VAL A 127 22.83 12.77 -0.36
N LYS A 128 23.79 13.34 -1.10
CA LYS A 128 25.21 13.10 -0.82
C LYS A 128 25.53 13.52 0.61
N GLU A 129 26.36 12.76 1.33
CA GLU A 129 26.65 13.00 2.76
C GLU A 129 27.14 14.43 3.06
N ALA A 130 27.89 15.05 2.15
CA ALA A 130 28.31 16.45 2.26
C ALA A 130 27.15 17.48 2.35
N ASN A 131 25.92 17.05 2.07
CA ASN A 131 24.70 17.85 2.17
C ASN A 131 23.80 17.42 3.35
N ALA A 132 24.26 16.54 4.25
CA ALA A 132 23.42 15.98 5.32
C ALA A 132 22.87 17.03 6.29
N ASP A 133 23.61 18.12 6.52
CA ASP A 133 23.20 19.22 7.40
C ASP A 133 22.30 20.26 6.71
N LYS A 134 21.96 20.07 5.44
CA LYS A 134 21.04 20.94 4.71
C LYS A 134 19.59 20.74 5.16
N THR A 135 18.79 21.75 4.88
CA THR A 135 17.35 21.77 5.13
C THR A 135 16.57 21.57 3.83
N LEU A 136 15.26 21.31 3.93
CA LEU A 136 14.39 21.26 2.75
C LEU A 136 14.43 22.54 1.91
N ALA A 137 14.66 23.69 2.53
CA ALA A 137 14.73 24.98 1.83
C ALA A 137 15.87 25.03 0.81
N ASP A 138 17.00 24.36 1.08
CA ASP A 138 18.17 24.32 0.19
C ASP A 138 17.91 23.56 -1.12
N PHE A 139 16.86 22.73 -1.15
CA PHE A 139 16.47 21.91 -2.30
C PHE A 139 15.32 22.51 -3.11
N LYS A 140 14.82 23.69 -2.75
CA LYS A 140 13.85 24.42 -3.58
C LYS A 140 14.40 24.71 -4.96
N GLY A 141 13.59 24.44 -5.98
CA GLY A 141 13.93 24.58 -7.40
C GLY A 141 14.97 23.59 -7.92
N LYS A 142 15.51 22.70 -7.07
CA LYS A 142 16.50 21.68 -7.45
C LYS A 142 15.83 20.47 -8.07
N ARG A 143 16.56 19.77 -8.93
CA ARG A 143 16.12 18.50 -9.52
C ARG A 143 16.27 17.39 -8.49
N ILE A 144 15.17 16.76 -8.11
CA ILE A 144 15.12 15.69 -7.10
C ILE A 144 14.44 14.48 -7.74
N SER A 145 15.04 13.31 -7.63
CA SER A 145 14.49 12.10 -8.22
C SER A 145 13.46 11.44 -7.30
N ALA A 146 12.48 10.77 -7.91
CA ALA A 146 11.50 9.94 -7.22
C ALA A 146 10.92 8.91 -8.20
N THR A 147 10.23 7.91 -7.66
CA THR A 147 9.41 7.01 -8.48
C THR A 147 8.15 7.73 -8.93
N LYS A 148 7.74 7.54 -10.19
CA LYS A 148 6.56 8.18 -10.79
C LYS A 148 5.28 7.74 -10.09
N GLY A 149 4.36 8.67 -9.85
CA GLY A 149 3.05 8.41 -9.25
C GLY A 149 3.12 8.02 -7.77
N THR A 150 4.24 8.27 -7.09
CA THR A 150 4.35 8.08 -5.64
C THR A 150 4.13 9.39 -4.90
N THR A 151 3.90 9.26 -3.61
CA THR A 151 3.90 10.37 -2.67
C THR A 151 5.27 11.03 -2.55
N SER A 152 6.36 10.31 -2.81
CA SER A 152 7.71 10.88 -2.96
C SER A 152 7.75 11.97 -4.03
N GLU A 153 7.19 11.72 -5.23
CA GLU A 153 7.06 12.73 -6.29
C GLU A 153 6.25 13.94 -5.83
N GLN A 154 5.09 13.68 -5.21
CA GLN A 154 4.19 14.74 -4.74
C GLN A 154 4.84 15.61 -3.67
N SER A 155 5.58 14.99 -2.74
CA SER A 155 6.26 15.70 -1.67
C SER A 155 7.36 16.63 -2.20
N ILE A 156 8.07 16.25 -3.28
CA ILE A 156 9.03 17.12 -3.96
C ILE A 156 8.34 18.37 -4.47
N VAL A 157 7.19 18.24 -5.15
CA VAL A 157 6.42 19.37 -5.67
C VAL A 157 5.94 20.26 -4.52
N LEU A 158 5.37 19.66 -3.48
CA LEU A 158 4.85 20.37 -2.31
C LEU A 158 5.94 21.19 -1.60
N LYS A 159 7.15 20.64 -1.47
CA LYS A 159 8.30 21.33 -0.85
C LYS A 159 9.03 22.29 -1.81
N GLY A 160 8.55 22.44 -3.05
CA GLY A 160 9.06 23.40 -4.03
C GLY A 160 10.27 22.92 -4.83
N GLY A 161 10.57 21.62 -4.84
CA GLY A 161 11.57 21.00 -5.71
C GLY A 161 11.03 20.75 -7.13
N LYS A 162 11.90 20.27 -8.02
CA LYS A 162 11.57 19.87 -9.39
C LYS A 162 11.70 18.35 -9.53
N PRO A 163 10.60 17.58 -9.56
CA PRO A 163 10.68 16.13 -9.63
C PRO A 163 11.30 15.66 -10.97
N VAL A 164 12.15 14.64 -10.87
CA VAL A 164 12.67 13.87 -12.01
C VAL A 164 12.24 12.42 -11.79
N THR A 165 11.20 11.99 -12.49
CA THR A 165 10.52 10.73 -12.17
C THR A 165 11.06 9.56 -12.97
N PHE A 166 11.13 8.40 -12.33
CA PHE A 166 11.52 7.12 -12.94
C PHE A 166 10.44 6.06 -12.69
N GLN A 167 10.49 4.94 -13.42
CA GLN A 167 9.48 3.88 -13.28
C GLN A 167 9.61 3.11 -11.96
N ASP A 168 10.82 3.01 -11.43
CA ASP A 168 11.14 2.27 -10.21
C ASP A 168 12.13 3.04 -9.33
N ALA A 169 12.21 2.61 -8.06
CA ALA A 169 13.05 3.25 -7.06
C ALA A 169 14.55 3.08 -7.36
N ALA A 170 14.97 1.97 -7.96
CA ALA A 170 16.37 1.72 -8.28
C ALA A 170 16.89 2.71 -9.34
N SER A 171 16.11 2.93 -10.39
CA SER A 171 16.38 3.91 -11.44
C SER A 171 16.39 5.35 -10.89
N ALA A 172 15.46 5.68 -9.99
CA ALA A 172 15.41 6.99 -9.33
C ALA A 172 16.63 7.22 -8.40
N PHE A 173 17.04 6.18 -7.67
CA PHE A 173 18.21 6.22 -6.81
C PHE A 173 19.50 6.38 -7.60
N LEU A 174 19.65 5.64 -8.70
CA LEU A 174 20.82 5.73 -9.59
C LEU A 174 21.00 7.16 -10.14
N ALA A 175 19.93 7.91 -10.34
CA ALA A 175 20.00 9.31 -10.76
C ALA A 175 20.67 10.20 -9.70
N LEU A 176 20.47 9.94 -8.40
CA LEU A 176 21.19 10.60 -7.32
C LEU A 176 22.66 10.17 -7.31
N GLU A 177 22.92 8.86 -7.42
CA GLU A 177 24.29 8.33 -7.42
C GLU A 177 25.15 8.97 -8.50
N GLN A 178 24.58 9.09 -9.71
CA GLN A 178 25.20 9.69 -10.90
C GLN A 178 25.14 11.23 -10.95
N ASN A 179 24.69 11.91 -9.89
CA ASN A 179 24.54 13.36 -9.82
C ASN A 179 23.60 13.98 -10.88
N LYS A 180 22.69 13.17 -11.47
CA LYS A 180 21.63 13.64 -12.37
C LYS A 180 20.46 14.30 -11.61
N ALA A 181 20.34 14.01 -10.32
CA ALA A 181 19.50 14.68 -9.35
C ALA A 181 20.33 15.07 -8.12
N GLN A 182 19.93 16.13 -7.42
CA GLN A 182 20.59 16.62 -6.20
C GLN A 182 20.09 15.92 -4.93
N GLY A 183 19.07 15.09 -5.07
CA GLY A 183 18.52 14.25 -4.02
C GLY A 183 17.58 13.22 -4.61
N PHE A 184 17.18 12.26 -3.80
CA PHE A 184 16.23 11.21 -4.11
C PHE A 184 15.23 11.09 -2.95
N VAL A 185 13.93 11.07 -3.22
CA VAL A 185 12.91 10.93 -2.18
C VAL A 185 12.34 9.53 -2.19
N THR A 186 12.28 8.90 -1.02
CA THR A 186 11.63 7.61 -0.76
C THR A 186 11.33 7.46 0.74
N ASN A 187 10.47 6.52 1.11
CA ASN A 187 10.28 6.12 2.50
C ASN A 187 11.59 5.73 3.22
N THR A 188 11.65 5.97 4.52
CA THR A 188 12.82 5.71 5.38
C THR A 188 13.42 4.31 5.21
N MET A 189 12.60 3.26 5.17
CA MET A 189 13.06 1.87 5.12
C MET A 189 13.81 1.60 3.81
N THR A 190 13.21 1.94 2.67
CA THR A 190 13.88 1.84 1.38
C THR A 190 15.14 2.73 1.33
N GLY A 191 15.09 3.92 1.93
CA GLY A 191 16.23 4.82 2.04
C GLY A 191 17.42 4.21 2.79
N ILE A 192 17.18 3.61 3.96
CA ILE A 192 18.22 2.92 4.76
C ILE A 192 18.91 1.84 3.93
N LYS A 193 18.12 0.99 3.27
CA LYS A 193 18.65 -0.09 2.43
C LYS A 193 19.53 0.44 1.30
N MET A 194 19.07 1.47 0.60
CA MET A 194 19.79 2.06 -0.52
C MET A 194 21.07 2.78 -0.08
N ILE A 195 21.06 3.48 1.05
CA ILE A 195 22.29 4.05 1.65
C ILE A 195 23.28 2.93 2.00
N GLY A 196 22.79 1.84 2.60
CA GLY A 196 23.62 0.67 2.92
C GLY A 196 24.24 0.02 1.69
N GLN A 197 23.51 -0.05 0.57
CA GLN A 197 24.02 -0.54 -0.71
C GLN A 197 25.07 0.40 -1.30
N ALA A 198 24.74 1.70 -1.46
CA ALA A 198 25.67 2.70 -1.99
C ALA A 198 26.99 2.76 -1.21
N LYS A 199 26.94 2.58 0.11
CA LYS A 199 28.15 2.51 0.94
C LYS A 199 29.08 1.37 0.56
N LYS A 200 28.55 0.20 0.17
CA LYS A 200 29.36 -0.93 -0.34
C LYS A 200 30.04 -0.58 -1.67
N ASP A 201 29.42 0.29 -2.44
CA ASP A 201 29.92 0.79 -3.72
C ASP A 201 30.78 2.07 -3.57
N GLY A 202 31.14 2.46 -2.33
CA GLY A 202 32.00 3.60 -2.03
C GLY A 202 31.30 4.97 -2.12
N ILE A 203 29.97 5.01 -2.22
CA ILE A 203 29.18 6.23 -2.31
C ILE A 203 28.57 6.54 -0.94
N ASN A 204 28.99 7.64 -0.32
CA ASN A 204 28.44 8.08 0.95
C ASN A 204 27.20 8.96 0.75
N LEU A 205 26.08 8.50 1.28
CA LEU A 205 24.78 9.17 1.25
C LEU A 205 24.23 9.31 2.67
N ALA A 206 23.36 10.29 2.85
CA ALA A 206 22.63 10.51 4.10
C ALA A 206 21.19 10.93 3.80
N MET A 207 20.29 10.77 4.78
CA MET A 207 18.99 11.43 4.79
C MET A 207 19.11 12.75 5.52
N ILE A 208 18.48 13.81 5.00
CA ILE A 208 18.30 15.03 5.79
C ILE A 208 17.38 14.75 6.99
N LYS A 209 17.45 15.58 8.03
CA LYS A 209 16.72 15.35 9.29
C LYS A 209 15.21 15.52 9.17
N GLU A 210 14.76 16.53 8.41
CA GLU A 210 13.35 16.86 8.26
C GLU A 210 12.68 15.92 7.23
N PRO A 211 11.56 15.25 7.56
CA PRO A 211 10.84 14.42 6.61
C PRO A 211 10.16 15.28 5.53
N MET A 212 10.10 14.75 4.31
CA MET A 212 9.37 15.34 3.19
C MET A 212 7.86 15.30 3.42
N ALA A 213 7.37 14.20 4.00
CA ALA A 213 5.97 13.99 4.36
C ALA A 213 5.83 12.91 5.45
N LEU A 214 4.72 12.95 6.18
CA LEU A 214 4.26 11.87 7.05
C LEU A 214 3.09 11.15 6.38
N GLU A 215 3.09 9.83 6.43
CA GLU A 215 2.23 9.01 5.60
C GLU A 215 1.52 7.93 6.42
N PRO A 216 0.22 8.09 6.71
CA PRO A 216 -0.57 6.99 7.25
C PRO A 216 -0.59 5.84 6.26
N ILE A 217 -0.11 4.67 6.69
CA ILE A 217 -0.05 3.47 5.86
C ILE A 217 -1.21 2.56 6.22
N GLY A 218 -2.05 2.26 5.23
CA GLY A 218 -3.25 1.42 5.40
C GLY A 218 -3.40 0.38 4.30
N VAL A 219 -4.38 -0.50 4.49
CA VAL A 219 -4.79 -1.51 3.50
C VAL A 219 -5.77 -0.87 2.52
N GLY A 220 -5.44 -0.90 1.23
CA GLY A 220 -6.33 -0.41 0.17
C GLY A 220 -7.33 -1.48 -0.26
N MET A 221 -8.56 -1.09 -0.55
CA MET A 221 -9.59 -2.01 -1.08
C MET A 221 -10.58 -1.24 -1.96
N LYS A 222 -11.39 -1.98 -2.73
CA LYS A 222 -12.35 -1.36 -3.65
C LYS A 222 -13.37 -0.52 -2.87
N GLN A 223 -13.77 0.63 -3.42
CA GLN A 223 -14.84 1.42 -2.82
C GLN A 223 -16.17 0.65 -2.80
N GLY A 224 -17.02 0.96 -1.82
CA GLY A 224 -18.36 0.38 -1.73
C GLY A 224 -18.39 -1.01 -1.10
N GLU A 225 -17.31 -1.41 -0.42
CA GLU A 225 -17.19 -2.70 0.27
C GLU A 225 -17.18 -2.50 1.80
N PRO A 226 -18.30 -2.09 2.43
CA PRO A 226 -18.32 -1.73 3.85
C PRO A 226 -18.04 -2.93 4.77
N GLN A 227 -18.53 -4.13 4.40
CA GLN A 227 -18.29 -5.34 5.21
C GLN A 227 -16.83 -5.76 5.18
N LEU A 228 -16.18 -5.72 4.00
CA LEU A 228 -14.75 -5.97 3.87
C LEU A 228 -13.95 -4.94 4.68
N LEU A 229 -14.32 -3.65 4.62
CA LEU A 229 -13.65 -2.60 5.39
C LEU A 229 -13.74 -2.86 6.89
N THR A 230 -14.92 -3.18 7.40
CA THR A 230 -15.11 -3.55 8.81
C THR A 230 -14.25 -4.75 9.19
N SER A 231 -14.30 -5.83 8.40
CA SER A 231 -13.53 -7.05 8.67
C SER A 231 -12.01 -6.80 8.67
N VAL A 232 -11.51 -5.97 7.75
CA VAL A 232 -10.09 -5.59 7.71
C VAL A 232 -9.72 -4.75 8.93
N ASN A 233 -10.51 -3.73 9.30
CA ASN A 233 -10.22 -2.88 10.46
C ASN A 233 -10.25 -3.68 11.76
N GLU A 234 -11.24 -4.55 11.95
CA GLU A 234 -11.32 -5.45 13.12
C GLU A 234 -10.12 -6.40 13.18
N SER A 235 -9.73 -6.98 12.04
CA SER A 235 -8.55 -7.86 11.95
C SER A 235 -7.26 -7.12 12.27
N LEU A 236 -7.06 -5.91 11.72
CA LEU A 236 -5.89 -5.08 12.01
C LEU A 236 -5.84 -4.73 13.49
N LYS A 237 -6.97 -4.33 14.08
CA LYS A 237 -7.04 -3.99 15.50
C LYS A 237 -6.75 -5.19 16.40
N ALA A 238 -7.31 -6.37 16.08
CA ALA A 238 -7.04 -7.60 16.82
C ALA A 238 -5.55 -8.00 16.74
N MET A 239 -4.94 -7.91 15.55
CA MET A 239 -3.51 -8.18 15.34
C MET A 239 -2.59 -7.13 15.99
N ASP A 240 -3.08 -5.90 16.17
CA ASP A 240 -2.39 -4.85 16.90
C ASP A 240 -2.38 -5.16 18.40
N ASP A 241 -3.54 -5.53 18.95
CA ASP A 241 -3.75 -5.81 20.36
C ASP A 241 -3.05 -7.09 20.83
N ASP A 242 -3.02 -8.13 20.00
CA ASP A 242 -2.36 -9.40 20.31
C ASP A 242 -0.84 -9.40 20.03
N GLY A 243 -0.31 -8.30 19.47
CA GLY A 243 1.11 -8.12 19.16
C GLY A 243 1.58 -8.77 17.85
N THR A 244 0.67 -9.32 17.03
CA THR A 244 1.00 -9.89 15.71
C THR A 244 1.67 -8.86 14.80
N ILE A 245 1.17 -7.63 14.72
CA ILE A 245 1.78 -6.58 13.87
C ILE A 245 3.18 -6.24 14.38
N ASP A 246 3.38 -6.14 15.70
CA ASP A 246 4.71 -5.88 16.29
C ASP A 246 5.70 -7.00 16.00
N LYS A 247 5.25 -8.26 16.03
CA LYS A 247 6.08 -9.40 15.68
C LYS A 247 6.51 -9.34 14.21
N ILE A 248 5.57 -9.08 13.30
CA ILE A 248 5.85 -8.93 11.86
C ILE A 248 6.84 -7.77 11.64
N TRP A 249 6.58 -6.62 12.26
CA TRP A 249 7.48 -5.47 12.23
C TRP A 249 8.88 -5.85 12.72
N ASN A 250 8.98 -6.52 13.87
CA ASN A 250 10.27 -6.85 14.47
C ASN A 250 11.09 -7.83 13.64
N THR A 251 10.44 -8.73 12.90
CA THR A 251 11.09 -9.64 11.96
C THR A 251 11.73 -8.91 10.78
N TRP A 252 11.07 -7.89 10.23
CA TRP A 252 11.46 -7.28 8.96
C TRP A 252 12.13 -5.91 9.08
N ILE A 253 11.75 -5.11 10.09
CA ILE A 253 12.10 -3.69 10.25
C ILE A 253 12.63 -3.39 11.67
N GLY A 254 12.50 -4.35 12.59
CA GLY A 254 12.77 -4.21 14.01
C GLY A 254 14.19 -3.81 14.43
N PRO A 255 14.42 -3.65 15.75
CA PRO A 255 15.72 -3.31 16.34
C PRO A 255 16.86 -4.25 15.97
N ASN A 256 16.55 -5.53 15.70
CA ASN A 256 17.54 -6.57 15.37
C ASN A 256 17.78 -6.74 13.86
N THR A 257 17.24 -5.84 13.05
CA THR A 257 17.40 -5.83 11.58
C THR A 257 18.38 -4.73 11.14
N GLU A 258 18.66 -4.62 9.84
CA GLU A 258 19.45 -3.50 9.31
C GLU A 258 18.77 -2.13 9.53
N TYR A 259 17.44 -2.10 9.69
CA TYR A 259 16.64 -0.88 9.83
C TYR A 259 16.67 -0.33 11.26
N LYS A 260 16.76 -1.20 12.27
CA LYS A 260 16.84 -0.86 13.70
C LYS A 260 15.68 0.03 14.19
N MET A 261 14.48 -0.14 13.65
CA MET A 261 13.32 0.70 13.98
C MET A 261 12.38 0.01 14.95
N ALA A 262 11.85 0.75 15.91
CA ALA A 262 10.70 0.34 16.69
C ALA A 262 9.42 0.79 15.99
N ARG A 263 8.33 0.03 16.12
CA ARG A 263 7.00 0.52 15.73
C ARG A 263 6.45 1.35 16.89
N GLU A 264 6.18 2.62 16.63
CA GLU A 264 5.71 3.56 17.66
C GLU A 264 4.18 3.71 17.61
N GLU A 265 3.61 3.66 16.41
CA GLU A 265 2.19 3.86 16.18
C GLU A 265 1.38 2.57 16.32
N ARG A 266 0.14 2.73 16.82
CA ARG A 266 -0.87 1.68 16.93
C ARG A 266 -1.94 1.85 15.87
N VAL A 267 -2.68 0.77 15.60
CA VAL A 267 -3.84 0.82 14.71
C VAL A 267 -4.87 1.78 15.31
N GLN A 268 -5.22 2.81 14.55
CA GLN A 268 -6.16 3.85 15.00
C GLN A 268 -6.91 4.43 13.81
N PRO A 269 -8.10 5.02 14.01
CA PRO A 269 -8.87 5.64 12.95
C PRO A 269 -8.04 6.61 12.10
N LEU A 270 -8.12 6.51 10.77
CA LEU A 270 -7.40 7.46 9.90
C LEU A 270 -7.75 8.92 10.24
N SER A 271 -9.00 9.16 10.65
CA SER A 271 -9.51 10.47 11.06
C SER A 271 -8.97 10.96 12.41
N SER A 272 -8.34 10.12 13.23
CA SER A 272 -7.71 10.55 14.48
C SER A 272 -6.28 11.04 14.30
N LEU A 273 -5.66 10.79 13.14
CA LEU A 273 -4.30 11.24 12.85
C LEU A 273 -4.26 12.72 12.46
N THR A 274 -3.25 13.42 12.99
CA THR A 274 -2.91 14.79 12.56
C THR A 274 -1.74 14.73 11.58
N PHE A 275 -2.00 15.00 10.31
CA PHE A 275 -0.99 15.05 9.24
C PHE A 275 -1.44 15.97 8.11
N GLU A 276 -0.51 16.34 7.22
CA GLU A 276 -0.83 17.06 5.98
C GLU A 276 -1.05 16.03 4.86
N PRO A 277 -2.31 15.72 4.47
CA PRO A 277 -2.56 14.73 3.44
C PRO A 277 -2.07 15.22 2.08
N LEU A 278 -1.21 14.43 1.46
CA LEU A 278 -0.80 14.61 0.07
C LEU A 278 -1.99 14.40 -0.88
N GLU A 279 -1.88 14.99 -2.07
CA GLU A 279 -2.91 14.91 -3.09
C GLU A 279 -3.04 13.53 -3.72
#